data_AF-A0A2E0XQ35-F1
#
_entry.id   AF-A0A2E0XQ35-F1
#
_cell.length_a   1.000
_cell.length_b   1.000
_cell.length_c   1.000
_cell.angle_alpha   90.00
_cell.angle_beta   90.00
_cell.angle_gamma   90.00
#
_symmetry.space_group_name_H-M   'P 1'
#
loop_
_entity.id
_entity.type
_entity.pdbx_description
1 polymer ?
#
loop_
_entity_poly.entity_id
_entity_poly.type
_entity_poly.pdbx_seq_one_letter_code
_entity_poly.pdbx_strand_id
1 'polypeptide(L)'
;MMVLIMRFPLLQAGVWTDDFDKQVLDKEWKFRDRREKETKVEVKDGFLRMINPKGKWGHMTPDKAMLERDVPASSQDLVVSGIFSSDPDKPQDCWHRMFIFGEDQMDFACLLYGGEANQAQKALIGSMVQGAWQDKGHFLTGFDILLHFKLEKNKDVFTDYFKQKRRCLEADR
;
A
#
# COMPACT_ATOMS: atom_id res chain seq x y z
N MET A 1 40.05 -10.74 36.16
CA MET A 1 39.52 -9.98 35.02
C MET A 1 38.07 -10.40 34.82
N MET A 2 37.10 -9.51 35.07
CA MET A 2 35.67 -9.83 35.00
C MET A 2 35.12 -9.38 33.65
N VAL A 3 34.66 -10.32 32.83
CA VAL A 3 34.06 -10.03 31.52
C VAL A 3 32.56 -9.85 31.72
N LEU A 4 32.09 -8.61 31.60
CA LEU A 4 30.66 -8.28 31.60
C LEU A 4 30.11 -8.50 30.19
N ILE A 5 29.39 -9.61 29.97
CA ILE A 5 28.67 -9.84 28.73
C ILE A 5 27.33 -9.08 28.83
N MET A 6 27.27 -7.87 28.28
CA MET A 6 26.00 -7.16 28.10
C MET A 6 25.19 -7.86 27.00
N ARG A 7 24.13 -8.57 27.40
CA ARG A 7 23.11 -9.05 26.48
C ARG A 7 22.19 -7.88 26.13
N PHE A 8 22.41 -7.25 24.99
CA PHE A 8 21.40 -6.37 24.42
C PHE A 8 20.19 -7.23 24.02
N PRO A 9 18.96 -6.88 24.41
CA PRO A 9 17.80 -7.50 23.81
C PRO A 9 17.82 -7.17 22.32
N LEU A 10 17.95 -8.20 21.47
CA LEU A 10 17.56 -8.06 20.07
C LEU A 10 16.09 -7.61 20.09
N LEU A 11 15.83 -6.37 19.67
CA LEU A 11 14.49 -5.92 19.31
C LEU A 11 14.01 -6.86 18.22
N GLN A 12 13.23 -7.86 18.59
CA GLN A 12 12.56 -8.72 17.64
C GLN A 12 11.58 -7.84 16.89
N ALA A 13 11.81 -7.63 15.59
CA ALA A 13 10.87 -6.94 14.73
C ALA A 13 9.51 -7.64 14.89
N GLY A 14 8.51 -6.90 15.36
CA GLY A 14 7.14 -7.41 15.42
C GLY A 14 6.68 -7.66 13.99
N VAL A 15 6.54 -8.92 13.61
CA VAL A 15 5.84 -9.26 12.36
C VAL A 15 4.37 -9.07 12.64
N TRP A 16 3.75 -8.18 11.89
CA TRP A 16 2.34 -7.88 12.01
C TRP A 16 1.68 -8.06 10.65
N THR A 17 0.76 -9.01 10.57
CA THR A 17 0.05 -9.44 9.36
C THR A 17 -1.44 -9.43 9.65
N ASP A 18 -2.23 -8.86 8.74
CA ASP A 18 -3.69 -8.96 8.75
C ASP A 18 -4.11 -9.67 7.46
N ASP A 19 -4.51 -10.94 7.60
CA ASP A 19 -4.93 -11.77 6.48
C ASP A 19 -6.38 -11.52 6.07
N PHE A 20 -7.09 -10.61 6.76
CA PHE A 20 -8.50 -10.29 6.53
C PHE A 20 -9.40 -11.55 6.52
N ASP A 21 -9.09 -12.52 7.38
CA ASP A 21 -9.83 -13.78 7.55
C ASP A 21 -11.05 -13.64 8.48
N LYS A 22 -11.07 -12.59 9.30
CA LYS A 22 -12.17 -12.24 10.21
C LYS A 22 -13.36 -11.62 9.44
N GLN A 23 -14.57 -11.78 9.98
CA GLN A 23 -15.77 -11.14 9.42
C GLN A 23 -15.82 -9.62 9.63
N VAL A 24 -15.02 -9.10 10.56
CA VAL A 24 -14.99 -7.68 10.92
C VAL A 24 -13.54 -7.23 10.95
N LEU A 25 -13.31 -6.02 10.44
CA LEU A 25 -12.01 -5.37 10.43
C LEU A 25 -11.50 -5.15 11.86
N ASP A 26 -10.21 -5.34 12.08
CA ASP A 26 -9.61 -5.11 13.40
C ASP A 26 -9.75 -3.64 13.83
N LYS A 27 -9.93 -3.41 15.14
CA LYS A 27 -10.16 -2.08 15.74
C LYS A 27 -8.98 -1.13 15.57
N GLU A 28 -7.81 -1.68 15.25
CA GLU A 28 -6.58 -0.92 15.04
C GLU A 28 -6.59 -0.20 13.68
N TRP A 29 -7.45 -0.63 12.74
CA TRP A 29 -7.70 0.09 11.51
C TRP A 29 -8.67 1.24 11.73
N LYS A 30 -8.31 2.41 11.21
CA LYS A 30 -9.11 3.63 11.24
C LYS A 30 -9.55 3.95 9.83
N PHE A 31 -10.86 4.08 9.65
CA PHE A 31 -11.42 4.50 8.38
C PHE A 31 -11.61 6.02 8.34
N ARG A 32 -11.02 6.66 7.32
CA ARG A 32 -11.12 8.08 7.08
C ARG A 32 -11.82 8.32 5.74
N ASP A 33 -13.03 8.88 5.79
CA ASP A 33 -13.78 9.31 4.62
C ASP A 33 -14.43 10.67 4.93
N ARG A 34 -13.85 11.76 4.41
CA ARG A 34 -14.21 13.13 4.80
C ARG A 34 -15.41 13.70 4.02
N ARG A 35 -15.82 13.09 2.91
CA ARG A 35 -16.97 13.54 2.10
C ARG A 35 -18.03 12.44 2.01
N GLU A 36 -19.23 12.75 2.49
CA GLU A 36 -20.48 12.00 2.26
C GLU A 36 -20.53 10.51 2.72
N LYS A 37 -19.43 9.93 3.24
CA LYS A 37 -19.37 8.53 3.73
C LYS A 37 -19.87 7.50 2.71
N GLU A 38 -19.61 7.74 1.44
CA GLU A 38 -20.12 6.87 0.38
C GLU A 38 -19.24 5.64 0.14
N THR A 39 -17.99 5.69 0.61
CA THR A 39 -17.08 4.57 0.48
C THR A 39 -17.48 3.49 1.47
N LYS A 40 -17.80 2.30 0.96
CA LYS A 40 -18.10 1.13 1.77
C LYS A 40 -16.85 0.30 1.97
N VAL A 41 -16.67 -0.21 3.19
CA VAL A 41 -15.58 -1.12 3.54
C VAL A 41 -16.18 -2.42 4.04
N GLU A 42 -15.76 -3.54 3.46
CA GLU A 42 -16.14 -4.88 3.92
C GLU A 42 -14.92 -5.80 3.93
N VAL A 43 -14.88 -6.75 4.86
CA VAL A 43 -13.96 -7.88 4.80
C VAL A 43 -14.72 -9.06 4.24
N LYS A 44 -14.23 -9.62 3.13
CA LYS A 44 -14.93 -10.67 2.40
C LYS A 44 -13.96 -11.56 1.62
N ASP A 45 -14.09 -12.87 1.82
CA ASP A 45 -13.32 -13.91 1.13
C ASP A 45 -11.79 -13.79 1.33
N GLY A 46 -11.33 -13.34 2.51
CA GLY A 46 -9.90 -13.14 2.79
C GLY A 46 -9.34 -11.82 2.20
N PHE A 47 -10.21 -10.88 1.81
CA PHE A 47 -9.82 -9.58 1.28
C PHE A 47 -10.56 -8.44 1.97
N LEU A 48 -9.84 -7.34 2.19
CA LEU A 48 -10.45 -6.04 2.42
C LEU A 48 -10.95 -5.46 1.08
N ARG A 49 -12.23 -5.16 1.00
CA ARG A 49 -12.85 -4.50 -0.16
C ARG A 49 -13.25 -3.08 0.20
N MET A 50 -12.76 -2.13 -0.60
CA MET A 50 -13.16 -0.73 -0.53
C MET A 50 -13.91 -0.37 -1.81
N ILE A 51 -15.21 -0.05 -1.68
CA ILE A 51 -16.08 0.27 -2.81
C ILE A 51 -16.35 1.77 -2.79
N ASN A 52 -15.84 2.48 -3.79
CA ASN A 52 -16.05 3.92 -3.94
C ASN A 52 -16.85 4.22 -5.22
N PRO A 53 -18.18 4.38 -5.14
CA PRO A 53 -19.04 4.45 -6.33
C PRO A 53 -18.90 5.75 -7.13
N LYS A 54 -18.47 6.85 -6.49
CA LYS A 54 -18.29 8.16 -7.14
C LYS A 54 -16.81 8.52 -7.35
N GLY A 55 -15.91 7.56 -7.19
CA GLY A 55 -14.45 7.75 -7.09
C GLY A 55 -13.90 8.80 -8.05
N LYS A 56 -13.28 9.86 -7.51
CA LYS A 56 -12.58 10.94 -8.24
C LYS A 56 -11.54 11.62 -7.34
N TRP A 57 -10.57 10.85 -6.85
CA TRP A 57 -9.59 11.36 -5.90
C TRP A 57 -8.20 11.47 -6.54
N GLY A 58 -7.66 12.69 -6.60
CA GLY A 58 -6.25 12.89 -6.89
C GLY A 58 -5.38 12.31 -5.78
N HIS A 59 -4.10 11.99 -6.06
CA HIS A 59 -3.14 11.62 -5.00
C HIS A 59 -2.95 12.77 -3.99
N MET A 60 -3.14 14.01 -4.46
CA MET A 60 -3.06 15.27 -3.73
C MET A 60 -4.30 15.63 -2.89
N THR A 61 -5.42 14.91 -3.02
CA THR A 61 -6.65 15.30 -2.33
C THR A 61 -6.59 14.86 -0.86
N PRO A 62 -6.75 15.77 0.12
CA PRO A 62 -6.72 15.42 1.54
C PRO A 62 -7.95 14.61 1.98
N ASP A 63 -9.04 14.67 1.21
CA ASP A 63 -10.34 14.07 1.55
C ASP A 63 -10.58 12.68 0.96
N LYS A 64 -9.55 12.08 0.35
CA LYS A 64 -9.63 10.72 -0.18
C LYS A 64 -9.99 9.72 0.92
N ALA A 65 -10.82 8.74 0.57
CA ALA A 65 -11.13 7.64 1.48
C ALA A 65 -9.88 6.79 1.71
N MET A 66 -9.55 6.53 2.97
CA MET A 66 -8.36 5.81 3.37
C MET A 66 -8.72 4.84 4.50
N LEU A 67 -8.14 3.64 4.43
CA LEU A 67 -8.02 2.79 5.59
C LEU A 67 -6.59 2.90 6.12
N GLU A 68 -6.46 3.35 7.35
CA GLU A 68 -5.20 3.78 7.95
C GLU A 68 -4.95 2.99 9.22
N ARG A 69 -3.68 2.77 9.52
CA ARG A 69 -3.27 2.23 10.82
C ARG A 69 -1.93 2.85 11.20
N ASP A 70 -1.80 3.13 12.49
CA ASP A 70 -0.59 3.74 13.04
C ASP A 70 0.54 2.73 13.06
N VAL A 71 1.71 3.15 12.58
CA VAL A 71 2.97 2.40 12.74
C VAL A 71 3.45 2.61 14.18
N PRO A 72 3.95 1.56 14.87
CA PRO A 72 4.49 1.74 16.23
C PRO A 72 5.59 2.80 16.25
N ALA A 73 5.50 3.77 17.18
CA ALA A 73 6.40 4.93 17.25
C ALA A 73 7.89 4.57 17.40
N SER A 74 8.21 3.35 17.84
CA SER A 74 9.58 2.85 17.94
C SER A 74 10.18 2.34 16.62
N SER A 75 9.41 2.34 15.53
CA SER A 75 9.81 1.75 14.25
C SER A 75 10.65 2.74 13.43
N GLN A 76 11.97 2.67 13.56
CA GLN A 76 12.89 3.41 12.68
C GLN A 76 13.00 2.80 11.29
N ASP A 77 12.90 1.46 11.24
CA ASP A 77 12.82 0.68 10.03
C ASP A 77 11.43 0.07 9.91
N LEU A 78 10.88 0.06 8.69
CA LEU A 78 9.53 -0.41 8.41
C LEU A 78 9.50 -1.14 7.08
N VAL A 79 8.76 -2.24 7.03
CA VAL A 79 8.38 -2.88 5.78
C VAL A 79 6.86 -2.98 5.76
N VAL A 80 6.24 -2.36 4.76
CA VAL A 80 4.81 -2.50 4.50
C VAL A 80 4.65 -3.23 3.17
N SER A 81 3.92 -4.33 3.17
CA SER A 81 3.60 -5.05 1.96
C SER A 81 2.12 -5.39 1.89
N GLY A 82 1.57 -5.35 0.68
CA GLY A 82 0.18 -5.67 0.42
C GLY A 82 0.04 -6.40 -0.90
N ILE A 83 -0.94 -7.30 -0.95
CA ILE A 83 -1.35 -7.98 -2.17
C ILE A 83 -2.64 -7.30 -2.64
N PHE A 84 -2.62 -6.81 -3.86
CA PHE A 84 -3.73 -6.07 -4.43
C PHE A 84 -4.30 -6.77 -5.66
N SER A 85 -5.62 -6.69 -5.80
CA SER A 85 -6.37 -7.11 -6.98
C SER A 85 -7.32 -6.00 -7.39
N SER A 86 -7.42 -5.78 -8.69
CA SER A 86 -8.55 -5.10 -9.34
C SER A 86 -9.20 -6.07 -10.31
N ASP A 87 -10.35 -5.73 -10.90
CA ASP A 87 -10.90 -6.57 -11.97
C ASP A 87 -9.87 -6.66 -13.12
N PRO A 88 -9.49 -7.87 -13.56
CA PRO A 88 -8.37 -8.10 -14.49
C PRO A 88 -8.63 -7.57 -15.90
N ASP A 89 -9.89 -7.45 -16.31
CA ASP A 89 -10.20 -7.55 -17.74
C ASP A 89 -10.35 -6.19 -18.44
N LYS A 90 -10.24 -5.05 -17.74
CA LYS A 90 -10.47 -3.74 -18.35
C LYS A 90 -9.58 -2.64 -17.76
N PRO A 91 -9.12 -1.68 -18.59
CA PRO A 91 -8.67 -0.39 -18.08
C PRO A 91 -9.78 0.21 -17.22
N GLN A 92 -9.54 0.29 -15.91
CA GLN A 92 -10.39 1.06 -15.02
C GLN A 92 -9.77 2.45 -14.88
N ASP A 93 -10.60 3.49 -14.99
CA ASP A 93 -10.21 4.87 -14.69
C ASP A 93 -10.14 5.04 -13.16
N CYS A 94 -9.20 4.31 -12.55
CA CYS A 94 -9.04 4.25 -11.12
C CYS A 94 -7.60 3.92 -10.74
N TRP A 95 -7.24 4.30 -9.52
CA TRP A 95 -5.94 4.03 -8.92
C TRP A 95 -6.13 3.46 -7.53
N HIS A 96 -5.52 2.30 -7.29
CA HIS A 96 -5.42 1.62 -6.01
C HIS A 96 -4.03 1.88 -5.43
N ARG A 97 -3.93 2.01 -4.10
CA ARG A 97 -2.83 2.75 -3.49
C ARG A 97 -2.41 2.18 -2.15
N MET A 98 -1.12 2.19 -1.89
CA MET A 98 -0.49 2.00 -0.59
C MET A 98 0.31 3.25 -0.25
N PHE A 99 0.17 3.76 0.97
CA PHE A 99 0.85 4.96 1.43
C PHE A 99 1.58 4.69 2.75
N ILE A 100 2.74 5.31 2.93
CA ILE A 100 3.36 5.52 4.24
C ILE A 100 3.45 7.04 4.44
N PHE A 101 2.72 7.56 5.42
CA PHE A 101 2.74 8.96 5.78
C PHE A 101 3.85 9.24 6.80
N GLY A 102 4.48 10.41 6.67
CA GLY A 102 5.27 11.03 7.72
C GLY A 102 4.38 11.75 8.74
N GLU A 103 4.98 12.63 9.54
CA GLU A 103 4.25 13.45 10.50
C GLU A 103 3.32 14.46 9.80
N ASP A 104 3.74 15.01 8.66
CA ASP A 104 2.89 15.80 7.78
C ASP A 104 2.15 14.89 6.78
N GLN A 105 0.86 15.12 6.58
CA GLN A 105 0.05 14.37 5.60
C GLN A 105 0.48 14.63 4.14
N MET A 106 1.22 15.71 3.91
CA MET A 106 1.85 16.08 2.65
C MET A 106 3.28 15.53 2.52
N ASP A 107 3.75 14.76 3.49
CA ASP A 107 4.98 13.97 3.40
C ASP A 107 4.61 12.48 3.37
N PHE A 108 4.78 11.84 2.22
CA PHE A 108 4.46 10.42 2.10
C PHE A 108 5.26 9.73 1.00
N ALA A 109 5.47 8.42 1.15
CA ALA A 109 5.84 7.53 0.06
C ALA A 109 4.62 6.72 -0.38
N CYS A 110 4.49 6.43 -1.68
CA CYS A 110 3.37 5.65 -2.19
C CYS A 110 3.72 4.70 -3.33
N LEU A 111 3.02 3.58 -3.34
CA LEU A 111 2.93 2.65 -4.46
C LEU A 111 1.48 2.60 -4.93
N LEU A 112 1.28 2.84 -6.21
CA LEU A 112 -0.04 2.88 -6.82
C LEU A 112 -0.07 1.89 -7.98
N TYR A 113 -1.21 1.26 -8.25
CA TYR A 113 -1.48 0.71 -9.57
C TYR A 113 -2.85 1.16 -10.05
N GLY A 114 -2.98 1.33 -11.35
CA GLY A 114 -4.19 1.87 -11.93
C GLY A 114 -3.99 2.27 -13.38
N GLY A 115 -5.00 2.88 -13.94
CA GLY A 115 -4.98 3.37 -15.30
C GLY A 115 -5.88 4.56 -15.45
N GLU A 116 -5.71 5.23 -16.57
CA GLU A 116 -6.68 6.21 -17.07
C GLU A 116 -7.56 5.52 -18.11
N ALA A 117 -8.72 6.10 -18.38
CA ALA A 117 -9.61 5.61 -19.43
C ALA A 117 -8.84 5.38 -20.75
N ASN A 118 -8.94 4.17 -21.31
CA ASN A 118 -8.29 3.75 -22.55
C ASN A 118 -6.74 3.74 -22.54
N GLN A 119 -6.11 3.74 -21.37
CA GLN A 119 -4.66 3.55 -21.25
C GLN A 119 -4.32 2.19 -20.64
N ALA A 120 -3.09 1.73 -20.89
CA ALA A 120 -2.57 0.54 -20.23
C ALA A 120 -2.45 0.76 -18.71
N GLN A 121 -2.76 -0.27 -17.93
CA GLN A 121 -2.60 -0.24 -16.47
C GLN A 121 -1.10 -0.15 -16.11
N LYS A 122 -0.77 0.79 -15.24
CA LYS A 122 0.58 1.09 -14.78
C LYS A 122 0.67 0.96 -13.27
N ALA A 123 1.82 0.54 -12.77
CA ALA A 123 2.26 0.82 -11.42
C ALA A 123 2.97 2.17 -11.42
N LEU A 124 2.73 2.99 -10.40
CA LEU A 124 3.36 4.28 -10.18
C LEU A 124 4.05 4.25 -8.82
N ILE A 125 5.29 4.71 -8.80
CA ILE A 125 6.08 4.88 -7.59
C ILE A 125 6.32 6.36 -7.41
N GLY A 126 6.06 6.89 -6.21
CA GLY A 126 6.31 8.29 -5.96
C GLY A 126 6.33 8.65 -4.49
N SER A 127 6.69 9.89 -4.24
CA SER A 127 6.68 10.46 -2.91
C SER A 127 6.26 11.93 -2.94
N MET A 128 5.75 12.41 -1.83
CA MET A 128 5.52 13.81 -1.56
C MET A 128 6.50 14.23 -0.47
N VAL A 129 7.25 15.31 -0.73
CA VAL A 129 8.22 15.86 0.23
C VAL A 129 8.00 17.36 0.29
N GLN A 130 7.67 17.88 1.47
CA GLN A 130 7.37 19.29 1.73
C GLN A 130 6.32 19.84 0.77
N GLY A 131 5.29 19.05 0.46
CA GLY A 131 4.25 19.48 -0.47
C GLY A 131 4.65 19.41 -1.96
N ALA A 132 5.82 18.88 -2.30
CA ALA A 132 6.28 18.73 -3.68
C ALA A 132 6.26 17.26 -4.13
N TRP A 133 5.60 16.99 -5.26
CA TRP A 133 5.52 15.66 -5.86
C TRP A 133 6.87 15.26 -6.46
N GLN A 134 7.28 14.02 -6.18
CA GLN A 134 8.48 13.37 -6.70
C GLN A 134 8.07 12.11 -7.44
N ASP A 135 8.02 12.19 -8.77
CA ASP A 135 7.82 11.02 -9.63
C ASP A 135 9.07 10.13 -9.62
N LYS A 136 8.91 8.87 -9.23
CA LYS A 136 10.01 7.88 -9.18
C LYS A 136 9.87 6.81 -10.26
N GLY A 137 8.79 6.80 -11.04
CA GLY A 137 8.66 5.91 -12.18
C GLY A 137 7.25 5.36 -12.41
N HIS A 138 7.06 4.94 -13.66
CA HIS A 138 5.82 4.36 -14.17
C HIS A 138 6.14 3.06 -14.91
N PHE A 139 5.51 1.95 -14.50
CA PHE A 139 5.83 0.62 -15.01
C PHE A 139 4.55 -0.06 -15.51
N LEU A 140 4.56 -0.57 -16.75
CA LEU A 140 3.39 -1.30 -17.26
C LEU A 140 3.18 -2.57 -16.44
N THR A 141 1.96 -2.78 -15.97
CA THR A 141 1.58 -3.96 -15.17
C THR A 141 1.25 -5.18 -16.03
N GLY A 142 0.91 -4.98 -17.31
CA GLY A 142 0.46 -6.05 -18.18
C GLY A 142 -0.88 -6.68 -17.79
N PHE A 143 -1.65 -6.03 -16.91
CA PHE A 143 -2.85 -6.60 -16.25
C PHE A 143 -2.56 -7.84 -15.39
N ASP A 144 -1.30 -8.05 -15.00
CA ASP A 144 -0.91 -9.18 -14.17
C ASP A 144 -1.40 -8.94 -12.73
N ILE A 145 -2.52 -9.56 -12.35
CA ILE A 145 -3.00 -9.65 -10.97
C ILE A 145 -2.74 -11.05 -10.41
N LEU A 146 -2.42 -11.24 -9.13
CA LEU A 146 -2.31 -10.27 -8.03
C LEU A 146 -0.99 -9.47 -8.09
N LEU A 147 -1.08 -8.18 -7.74
CA LEU A 147 0.07 -7.28 -7.65
C LEU A 147 0.60 -7.25 -6.21
N HIS A 148 1.88 -7.55 -6.03
CA HIS A 148 2.53 -7.45 -4.73
C HIS A 148 3.34 -6.16 -4.65
N PHE A 149 2.94 -5.29 -3.72
CA PHE A 149 3.63 -4.05 -3.39
C PHE A 149 4.38 -4.20 -2.09
N LYS A 150 5.60 -3.65 -2.05
CA LYS A 150 6.42 -3.59 -0.86
C LYS A 150 7.10 -2.23 -0.78
N LEU A 151 6.85 -1.50 0.29
CA LEU A 151 7.53 -0.27 0.68
C LEU A 151 8.45 -0.61 1.86
N GLU A 152 9.72 -0.27 1.75
CA GLU A 152 10.69 -0.40 2.84
C GLU A 152 11.19 0.98 3.25
N LYS A 153 11.26 1.25 4.54
CA LYS A 153 11.94 2.40 5.12
C LYS A 153 13.11 1.87 5.95
N ASN A 154 14.32 2.32 5.65
CA ASN A 154 15.49 2.14 6.49
C ASN A 154 15.93 3.52 6.97
N LYS A 155 15.74 3.81 8.26
CA LYS A 155 15.93 5.16 8.83
C LYS A 155 15.17 6.21 8.02
N ASP A 156 15.87 7.05 7.26
CA ASP A 156 15.32 8.16 6.49
C ASP A 156 15.21 7.84 4.98
N VAL A 157 15.54 6.61 4.58
CA VAL A 157 15.56 6.20 3.18
C VAL A 157 14.38 5.27 2.90
N PHE A 158 13.56 5.61 1.91
CA PHE A 158 12.51 4.74 1.37
C PHE A 158 13.04 3.97 0.15
N THR A 159 12.70 2.69 0.06
CA THR A 159 12.96 1.81 -1.08
C THR A 159 11.69 1.06 -1.44
N ASP A 160 11.30 1.15 -2.70
CA ASP A 160 10.03 0.63 -3.18
C ASP A 160 10.25 -0.53 -4.14
N TYR A 161 9.52 -1.63 -3.95
CA TYR A 161 9.60 -2.81 -4.79
C TYR A 161 8.23 -3.15 -5.36
N PHE A 162 8.22 -3.48 -6.64
CA PHE A 162 7.08 -3.99 -7.36
C PHE A 162 7.43 -5.37 -7.95
N LYS A 163 6.63 -6.39 -7.65
CA LYS A 163 6.80 -7.73 -8.21
C LYS A 163 5.56 -8.16 -9.00
N GLN A 164 5.75 -8.37 -10.29
CA GLN A 164 4.81 -9.12 -11.13
C GLN A 164 5.00 -10.62 -10.86
N LYS A 165 3.91 -11.36 -10.75
CA LYS A 165 3.97 -12.82 -10.80
C LYS A 165 4.44 -13.18 -12.21
N ARG A 166 5.58 -13.89 -12.35
CA ARG A 166 5.93 -14.47 -13.66
C ARG A 166 4.72 -15.31 -14.10
N ARG A 167 4.22 -15.09 -15.32
CA ARG A 167 3.38 -16.09 -15.98
C ARG A 167 4.11 -17.42 -15.88
N CYS A 168 3.50 -18.40 -15.21
CA CYS A 168 3.81 -19.77 -15.58
C CYS A 168 3.37 -19.86 -17.04
N LEU A 169 4.32 -19.75 -17.96
CA LEU A 169 4.17 -20.44 -19.22
C LEU A 169 4.04 -21.89 -18.81
N GLU A 170 2.81 -22.42 -18.81
CA GLU A 170 2.60 -23.84 -19.04
C GLU A 170 3.22 -24.11 -20.41
N ALA A 171 4.52 -24.39 -20.38
CA ALA A 171 5.19 -25.10 -21.42
C ALA A 171 4.73 -26.55 -21.30
N ASP A 172 4.13 -27.03 -22.39
CA ASP A 172 3.90 -28.43 -22.75
C ASP A 172 2.78 -29.18 -22.00
N ARG A 173 1.59 -29.18 -22.59
CA ARG A 173 1.03 -30.37 -23.29
C ARG A 173 -0.20 -30.05 -24.15
#